data_AF-A0A9P5QN35-F1
#
_entry.id   AF-A0A9P5QN35-F1
#
_cell.length_a   1.000
_cell.length_b   1.000
_cell.length_c   1.000
_cell.angle_alpha   90.00
_cell.angle_beta   90.00
_cell.angle_gamma   90.00
#
_symmetry.space_group_name_H-M   'P 1'
#
loop_
_entity.id
_entity.type
_entity.pdbx_description
1 polymer ?
#
loop_
_entity_poly.entity_id
_entity_poly.type
_entity_poly.pdbx_seq_one_letter_code
_entity_poly.pdbx_strand_id
1 'polypeptide(L)' 'MKPLSAATKKETFDLFKKGKSIRHVAAWLNISQRSAANILPINNENLVITKGGRPHKLTTKDTQIARLDLNRG' A
#
# COMPACT_ATOMS: atom_id res chain seq x y z
N MET A 1 -24.27 -5.45 1.88
CA MET A 1 -23.16 -4.65 2.46
C MET A 1 -23.70 -3.25 2.74
N LYS A 2 -23.62 -2.73 3.98
CA LYS A 2 -24.08 -1.35 4.24
C LYS A 2 -23.10 -0.36 3.58
N PRO A 3 -23.59 0.67 2.88
CA PRO A 3 -22.72 1.69 2.31
C PRO A 3 -22.00 2.47 3.43
N LEU A 4 -20.71 2.73 3.24
CA LEU A 4 -19.93 3.59 4.13
C LEU A 4 -20.44 5.02 4.07
N SER A 5 -20.59 5.66 5.22
CA SER A 5 -20.93 7.08 5.30
C SER A 5 -19.84 7.95 4.66
N ALA A 6 -20.22 9.14 4.19
CA ALA A 6 -19.26 10.09 3.64
C ALA A 6 -18.21 10.54 4.67
N ALA A 7 -18.59 10.66 5.95
CA ALA A 7 -17.68 11.01 7.03
C ALA A 7 -16.59 9.95 7.22
N THR A 8 -16.98 8.67 7.28
CA THR A 8 -16.05 7.55 7.44
C THR A 8 -15.07 7.46 6.27
N LYS A 9 -15.52 7.77 5.04
CA LYS A 9 -14.65 7.82 3.86
C LYS A 9 -13.60 8.94 3.95
N LYS A 10 -13.99 10.11 4.45
CA LYS A 10 -13.06 11.23 4.65
C LYS A 10 -12.00 10.89 5.70
N GLU A 11 -12.42 10.33 6.82
CA GLU A 11 -11.51 9.89 7.89
C GLU A 11 -10.54 8.80 7.42
N THR A 12 -11.01 7.79 6.68
CA THR A 12 -10.11 6.78 6.09
C THR A 12 -9.03 7.43 5.23
N PHE A 13 -9.39 8.43 4.43
CA PHE A 13 -8.45 9.12 3.54
C PHE A 13 -7.42 9.95 4.30
N ASP A 14 -7.85 10.67 5.34
CA ASP A 14 -6.93 11.44 6.20
C ASP A 14 -5.95 10.53 6.95
N LEU A 15 -6.38 9.34 7.35
CA LEU A 15 -5.51 8.34 7.98
C LEU A 15 -4.50 7.75 7.00
N PHE A 16 -4.90 7.51 5.74
CA PHE A 16 -3.97 7.08 4.70
C PHE A 16 -2.94 8.15 4.36
N LYS A 17 -3.33 9.43 4.29
CA LYS A 17 -2.39 10.56 4.15
C LYS A 17 -1.36 10.62 5.28
N LYS A 18 -1.74 10.22 6.49
CA LYS A 18 -0.84 10.09 7.66
C LYS A 18 0.04 8.82 7.60
N GLY A 19 0.03 8.07 6.50
CA GLY A 19 0.84 6.87 6.31
C GLY A 19 0.36 5.64 7.10
N LYS A 20 -0.88 5.63 7.59
CA LYS A 20 -1.42 4.48 8.32
C LYS A 20 -1.73 3.34 7.36
N SER A 21 -1.39 2.11 7.77
CA SER A 21 -1.68 0.91 6.98
C SER A 21 -3.17 0.59 6.97
N ILE A 22 -3.63 -0.11 5.92
CA ILE A 22 -5.03 -0.55 5.75
C ILE A 22 -5.54 -1.30 6.99
N ARG A 23 -4.69 -2.14 7.61
CA ARG A 23 -5.03 -2.87 8.83
C ARG A 23 -5.35 -1.93 10.00
N HIS A 24 -4.52 -0.91 10.22
CA HIS A 24 -4.75 0.06 11.30
C HIS A 24 -5.98 0.91 11.04
N VAL A 25 -6.19 1.36 9.80
CA VAL A 25 -7.36 2.15 9.43
C VAL A 25 -8.65 1.36 9.62
N ALA A 26 -8.66 0.09 9.19
CA ALA A 26 -9.79 -0.82 9.36
C ALA A 26 -10.13 -1.04 10.84
N ALA A 27 -9.11 -1.22 11.70
CA ALA A 27 -9.29 -1.40 13.13
C ALA A 27 -9.84 -0.14 13.81
N TRP A 28 -9.33 1.05 13.47
CA TRP A 28 -9.76 2.31 14.08
C TRP A 28 -11.18 2.72 13.73
N LEU A 29 -11.58 2.49 12.47
CA LEU A 29 -12.91 2.88 12.00
C LEU A 29 -13.93 1.74 12.08
N ASN A 30 -13.52 0.58 12.61
CA ASN A 30 -14.32 -0.63 12.72
C ASN A 30 -14.99 -1.03 11.39
N ILE A 31 -14.20 -1.01 10.30
CA ILE A 31 -14.63 -1.36 8.95
C ILE A 31 -13.82 -2.55 8.44
N SER A 32 -14.34 -3.27 7.45
CA SER A 32 -13.58 -4.37 6.84
C SER A 32 -12.33 -3.84 6.10
N GLN A 33 -11.25 -4.62 6.10
CA GLN A 33 -10.02 -4.27 5.36
C GLN A 33 -10.30 -4.09 3.87
N ARG A 34 -11.22 -4.87 3.30
CA ARG A 34 -11.67 -4.74 1.90
C ARG A 34 -12.37 -3.41 1.65
N SER A 35 -13.20 -2.97 2.59
CA SER A 35 -13.87 -1.67 2.52
C SER A 35 -12.86 -0.51 2.59
N ALA A 36 -11.88 -0.59 3.49
CA ALA A 36 -10.80 0.38 3.58
C ALA A 36 -9.93 0.41 2.30
N ALA A 37 -9.59 -0.75 1.74
CA ALA A 37 -8.83 -0.87 0.49
C ALA A 37 -9.59 -0.32 -0.73
N ASN A 38 -10.91 -0.48 -0.79
CA ASN A 38 -11.74 0.04 -1.88
C ASN A 38 -11.85 1.58 -1.88
N ILE A 39 -11.42 2.27 -0.82
CA ILE A 39 -11.41 3.74 -0.76
C ILE A 39 -10.11 4.31 -1.36
N LEU A 40 -9.06 3.49 -1.47
CA LEU A 40 -7.76 3.88 -2.03
C LEU A 40 -7.64 4.02 -3.56
N PRO A 41 -8.48 3.43 -4.44
CA PRO A 41 -8.13 3.23 -5.85
C PRO A 41 -8.06 4.51 -6.69
N ILE A 42 -8.22 5.71 -6.11
CA ILE A 42 -8.16 6.98 -6.83
C ILE A 42 -6.75 7.63 -6.78
N ASN A 43 -5.84 7.20 -5.91
CA ASN A 43 -4.55 7.89 -5.74
C ASN A 43 -3.35 6.94 -5.55
N ASN A 44 -3.29 5.89 -6.39
CA ASN A 44 -2.24 4.86 -6.36
C ASN A 44 -0.82 5.38 -6.70
N GLU A 45 -0.65 6.65 -7.06
CA GLU A 45 0.66 7.21 -7.42
C GLU A 45 1.57 7.46 -6.20
N ASN A 46 1.02 7.60 -4.98
CA ASN A 46 1.79 8.07 -3.81
C ASN A 46 1.76 7.18 -2.57
N LEU A 47 1.05 6.04 -2.60
CA LEU A 47 1.06 5.12 -1.47
C LEU A 47 2.10 4.03 -1.74
N VAL A 48 3.16 4.02 -0.93
CA VAL A 48 4.06 2.87 -0.80
C VAL A 48 3.23 1.74 -0.22
N ILE A 49 2.52 1.03 -1.09
CA ILE A 49 1.90 -0.25 -0.75
C ILE A 49 3.09 -1.18 -0.56
N THR A 50 3.58 -1.26 0.67
CA THR A 50 4.48 -2.35 1.07
C THR A 50 3.67 -3.63 0.87
N LYS A 51 3.77 -4.22 -0.32
CA LYS A 51 3.31 -5.57 -0.57
C LYS A 51 4.12 -6.42 0.40
N GLY A 52 3.52 -6.77 1.53
CA GLY A 52 4.08 -7.66 2.53
C GLY A 52 4.18 -9.09 1.98
N GLY A 53 4.96 -9.24 0.92
CA GLY A 53 5.24 -10.48 0.22
C GLY A 53 6.74 -10.68 0.13
N ARG A 54 7.15 -11.95 -0.03
CA ARG A 54 8.53 -12.34 -0.29
C ARG A 54 9.08 -11.48 -1.44
N PRO A 55 10.29 -10.90 -1.34
CA PRO A 55 10.88 -10.17 -2.45
C PRO A 55 10.83 -11.06 -3.70
N HIS A 56 10.21 -10.54 -4.77
CA HIS A 56 10.24 -11.22 -6.05
C HIS A 56 11.71 -11.40 -6.44
N LYS A 57 12.04 -12.55 -7.07
CA LYS A 57 13.38 -12.76 -7.65
C LYS A 57 13.72 -11.52 -8.48
N LEU A 58 14.93 -10.99 -8.30
CA LEU A 58 15.45 -9.84 -9.05
C LEU A 58 15.15 -10.05 -10.53
N THR A 59 14.66 -9.00 -11.20
CA THR A 59 14.45 -9.09 -12.64
C THR A 59 15.79 -9.28 -13.34
N THR A 60 15.78 -9.83 -14.56
CA THR A 60 17.02 -10.08 -15.32
C THR A 60 17.87 -8.82 -15.48
N LYS A 61 17.23 -7.64 -15.59
CA LYS A 61 17.91 -6.34 -15.65
C LYS A 61 18.60 -6.01 -14.33
N ASP A 62 17.90 -6.16 -13.20
CA ASP A 62 18.46 -5.87 -11.87
C ASP A 62 19.61 -6.83 -11.54
N THR A 63 19.53 -8.09 -11.98
CA THR A 63 20.64 -9.04 -11.83
C THR A 63 21.87 -8.68 -12.65
N GLN A 64 21.68 -8.08 -13.83
CA GLN A 64 22.81 -7.64 -14.67
C GLN A 64 23.51 -6.44 -14.03
N ILE A 65 22.75 -5.47 -13.52
CA ILE A 65 23.28 -4.31 -12.81
C ILE A 65 24.06 -4.75 -11.57
N ALA A 66 23.47 -5.60 -10.72
CA ALA A 66 24.13 -6.12 -9.53
C ALA A 66 25.42 -6.89 -9.84
N ARG A 67 25.45 -7.69 -10.93
CA ARG A 67 26.67 -8.35 -11.40
C ARG A 67 27.73 -7.37 -11.85
N LEU A 68 27.32 -6.30 -12.53
CA LEU A 68 28.23 -5.30 -13.08
C LEU A 68 28.86 -4.46 -11.97
N ASP A 69 28.10 -4.14 -10.91
CA ASP A 69 28.60 -3.45 -9.73
C ASP A 69 29.58 -4.32 -8.91
N LEU A 70 29.34 -5.63 -8.80
CA LEU A 70 30.27 -6.57 -8.16
C LEU A 70 31.60 -6.71 -8.92
N ASN A 71 31.60 -6.53 -10.24
CA ASN A 71 32.81 -6.62 -11.07
C ASN A 71 33.62 -5.31 -11.12
N ARG A 72 33.09 -4.22 -10.53
CA ARG A 72 33.73 -2.89 -10.50
C ARG A 72 34.40 -2.57 -9.16
N GLY A 73 34.26 -3.45 -8.15
CA GLY A 73 35.05 -3.44 -6.93
C GLY A 73 36.30 -4.28 -7.07
#